data_AF-A0A1V5UVJ8-F1
#
_entry.id   AF-A0A1V5UVJ8-F1
#
_cell.length_a   1.000
_cell.length_b   1.000
_cell.length_c   1.000
_cell.angle_alpha   90.00
_cell.angle_beta   90.00
_cell.angle_gamma   90.00
#
_symmetry.space_group_name_H-M   'P 1'
#
loop_
_entity.id
_entity.type
_entity.pdbx_description
1 polymer ?
#
loop_
_entity_poly.entity_id
_entity_poly.type
_entity_poly.pdbx_seq_one_letter_code
_entity_poly.pdbx_strand_id
1 'polypeptide(L)'
;MNIRTLYLYLFSFVGLLILIIGSIQLIDLGFKVFIFTDADRYEFYPPEYLKNDSDPLSEEEIAKQQQQAQELQQRELTRQRQRQLSTSLSMILVGTPIYLYHWTTISKESRRKH
;
A
#
# COMPACT_ATOMS: atom_id res chain seq x y z
N MET A 1 -22.07 -33.79 8.24
CA MET A 1 -21.58 -32.74 7.32
C MET A 1 -21.05 -33.43 6.07
N ASN A 2 -21.56 -33.09 4.89
CA ASN A 2 -21.19 -33.78 3.64
C ASN A 2 -19.95 -33.14 3.00
N ILE A 3 -19.10 -33.95 2.34
CA ILE A 3 -17.88 -33.48 1.66
C ILE A 3 -18.16 -32.38 0.63
N ARG A 4 -19.30 -32.47 -0.07
CA ARG A 4 -19.75 -31.45 -1.02
C ARG A 4 -20.00 -30.10 -0.36
N THR A 5 -20.63 -30.09 0.81
CA THR A 5 -20.91 -28.87 1.57
C THR A 5 -19.61 -28.25 2.12
N LEU A 6 -18.68 -29.09 2.60
CA LEU A 6 -17.36 -28.63 3.04
C LEU A 6 -16.59 -27.97 1.89
N TYR A 7 -16.56 -28.59 0.70
CA TYR A 7 -15.92 -28.03 -0.49
C TYR A 7 -16.51 -26.66 -0.87
N LEU A 8 -17.85 -26.54 -0.88
CA LEU A 8 -18.53 -25.29 -1.23
C LEU A 8 -18.21 -24.16 -0.24
N TYR A 9 -18.15 -24.44 1.06
CA TYR A 9 -17.75 -23.44 2.05
C TYR A 9 -16.30 -22.99 1.89
N LEU A 10 -15.38 -23.93 1.64
CA LEU A 10 -13.97 -23.61 1.43
C LEU A 10 -13.76 -22.79 0.16
N PHE A 11 -14.41 -23.17 -0.95
CA PHE A 11 -14.36 -22.42 -2.20
C PHE A 11 -14.94 -21.01 -2.04
N SER A 12 -16.09 -20.88 -1.37
CA SER A 12 -16.71 -19.58 -1.11
C SER A 12 -15.84 -18.71 -0.21
N PHE A 13 -15.17 -19.30 0.79
CA PHE A 13 -14.24 -18.59 1.65
C PHE A 13 -13.03 -18.05 0.87
N VAL A 14 -12.41 -18.88 0.03
CA VAL A 14 -11.29 -18.45 -0.83
C VAL A 14 -11.75 -17.36 -1.79
N GLY A 15 -12.90 -17.53 -2.44
CA GLY A 15 -13.48 -16.52 -3.33
C GLY A 15 -13.73 -15.19 -2.62
N LEU A 16 -14.25 -15.23 -1.39
CA LEU A 16 -14.44 -14.04 -0.57
C LEU A 16 -13.12 -13.34 -0.26
N LEU A 17 -12.05 -14.07 0.09
CA LEU A 17 -10.73 -13.48 0.33
C LEU A 17 -10.17 -12.79 -0.91
N ILE A 18 -10.28 -13.43 -2.09
CA ILE A 18 -9.84 -12.82 -3.36
C ILE A 18 -10.61 -11.53 -3.63
N LEU A 19 -11.92 -11.52 -3.40
CA LEU A 19 -12.76 -10.35 -3.62
C LEU A 19 -12.39 -9.20 -2.66
N ILE A 20 -12.11 -9.50 -1.39
CA ILE A 20 -11.66 -8.50 -0.40
C ILE A 20 -10.32 -7.89 -0.83
N ILE A 21 -9.34 -8.72 -1.17
CA ILE A 21 -8.01 -8.27 -1.59
C ILE A 21 -8.11 -7.42 -2.87
N GLY A 22 -8.88 -7.87 -3.86
CA GLY A 22 -9.12 -7.11 -5.09
C GLY A 22 -9.80 -5.77 -4.84
N SER A 23 -10.76 -5.71 -3.92
CA SER A 23 -11.44 -4.47 -3.54
C SER A 23 -10.48 -3.47 -2.88
N ILE A 24 -9.59 -3.95 -2.01
CA ILE A 24 -8.55 -3.11 -1.38
C ILE A 24 -7.62 -2.53 -2.45
N GLN A 25 -7.18 -3.34 -3.43
CA GLN A 25 -6.31 -2.88 -4.51
C GLN A 25 -6.97 -1.83 -5.40
N LEU A 26 -8.26 -1.99 -5.71
CA LEU A 26 -9.00 -1.03 -6.52
C LEU A 26 -9.16 0.32 -5.82
N ILE A 27 -9.47 0.33 -4.52
CA ILE A 27 -9.60 1.56 -3.74
C ILE A 27 -8.22 2.23 -3.58
N ASP A 28 -7.17 1.44 -3.34
CA ASP A 28 -5.80 1.94 -3.22
C ASP A 28 -5.33 2.61 -4.52
N LEU A 29 -5.62 1.98 -5.66
CA LEU A 29 -5.37 2.58 -6.97
C LEU A 29 -6.14 3.88 -7.14
N GLY A 30 -7.43 3.91 -6.76
CA GLY A 30 -8.24 5.12 -6.79
C GLY A 30 -7.61 6.26 -5.97
N PHE A 31 -7.13 5.96 -4.76
CA PHE A 31 -6.47 6.95 -3.93
C PHE A 31 -5.17 7.47 -4.55
N LYS A 32 -4.32 6.60 -5.10
CA LYS A 32 -3.09 7.03 -5.77
C LYS A 32 -3.35 7.86 -7.02
N VAL A 33 -4.40 7.54 -7.77
CA VAL A 33 -4.74 8.26 -9.02
C VAL A 33 -5.41 9.61 -8.74
N PHE A 34 -6.30 9.71 -7.74
CA PHE A 34 -7.12 10.91 -7.54
C PHE A 34 -6.68 11.80 -6.37
N ILE A 35 -6.03 11.25 -5.34
CA ILE A 35 -5.64 11.98 -4.12
C ILE A 35 -4.12 12.11 -4.00
N PHE A 36 -3.38 11.01 -4.21
CA PHE A 36 -1.93 10.94 -4.04
C PHE A 36 -1.20 10.80 -5.38
N THR A 37 -1.43 11.74 -6.31
CA THR A 37 -0.88 11.70 -7.68
C THR A 37 0.65 11.64 -7.76
N ASP A 38 1.35 12.02 -6.70
CA ASP A 38 2.81 11.97 -6.61
C ASP A 38 3.36 10.66 -6.07
N ALA A 39 2.51 9.80 -5.49
CA ALA A 39 2.94 8.54 -4.88
C ALA A 39 3.55 7.57 -5.92
N ASP A 40 3.04 7.58 -7.14
CA ASP A 40 3.48 6.68 -8.22
C ASP A 40 4.53 7.30 -9.16
N ARG A 41 5.03 8.50 -8.86
CA ARG A 41 6.10 9.11 -9.67
C ARG A 41 7.43 8.42 -9.42
N TYR A 42 8.01 7.88 -10.48
CA TYR A 42 9.39 7.40 -10.49
C TYR A 42 10.32 8.55 -10.86
N GLU A 43 11.06 9.08 -9.88
CA GLU A 43 12.14 10.02 -10.17
C GLU A 43 13.40 9.23 -10.56
N PHE A 44 13.89 9.50 -11.77
CA PHE A 44 15.13 8.92 -12.27
C PHE A 44 16.29 9.40 -11.38
N TYR A 45 16.99 8.45 -10.74
CA TYR A 45 18.23 8.73 -10.03
C TYR A 45 19.33 8.90 -11.07
N PRO A 46 19.87 10.12 -11.29
CA PRO A 46 21.05 10.25 -12.11
C PRO A 46 22.18 9.45 -11.44
N PRO A 47 22.97 8.68 -12.21
CA PRO A 47 24.11 7.97 -11.65
C PRO A 47 25.06 8.98 -11.00
N GLU A 48 25.54 8.63 -9.80
CA GLU A 48 26.61 9.31 -9.10
C GLU A 48 27.79 9.46 -10.07
N TYR A 49 28.13 10.70 -10.45
CA TYR A 49 29.23 10.95 -11.38
C TYR A 49 30.55 10.65 -10.65
N LEU A 50 31.02 9.41 -10.75
CA LEU A 50 32.41 9.08 -10.43
C LEU A 50 33.27 9.64 -11.56
N LYS A 51 33.77 10.87 -11.41
CA LYS A 51 34.84 11.38 -12.30
C LYS A 51 36.05 10.46 -12.15
N ASN A 52 36.66 10.10 -13.28
CA ASN A 52 37.94 9.39 -13.30
C ASN A 52 39.00 10.17 -12.51
N ASP A 53 39.99 9.44 -11.96
CA ASP A 53 41.12 9.92 -11.14
C ASP A 53 41.86 11.19 -11.65
N SER A 54 41.65 11.58 -12.91
CA SER A 54 42.35 12.66 -13.60
C SER A 54 41.77 14.06 -13.34
N ASP A 55 40.57 14.17 -12.79
CA ASP A 55 39.90 15.47 -12.57
C ASP A 55 38.94 15.37 -11.37
N PRO A 56 39.40 15.59 -10.13
CA PRO A 56 38.56 15.50 -8.94
C PRO A 56 37.39 16.48 -9.02
N LEU A 57 36.21 16.09 -8.50
CA LEU A 57 35.10 17.04 -8.36
C LEU A 57 35.54 18.22 -7.49
N SER A 58 35.11 19.42 -7.88
CA SER A 58 35.20 20.59 -7.00
C SER A 58 34.38 20.32 -5.72
N GLU A 59 34.83 20.86 -4.57
CA GLU A 59 34.07 20.80 -3.31
C GLU A 59 32.62 21.29 -3.48
N GLU A 60 32.41 22.26 -4.38
CA GLU A 60 31.08 22.78 -4.70
C GLU A 60 30.21 21.77 -5.46
N GLU A 61 30.79 20.93 -6.32
CA GLU A 61 30.09 19.88 -7.07
C GLU A 61 29.68 18.73 -6.15
N ILE A 62 30.56 18.34 -5.22
CA ILE A 62 30.28 17.32 -4.20
C ILE A 62 29.13 17.78 -3.29
N ALA A 63 29.17 19.04 -2.85
CA ALA A 63 28.12 19.61 -2.00
C ALA A 63 26.77 19.64 -2.73
N LYS A 64 26.73 20.05 -4.01
CA LYS A 64 25.51 20.05 -4.82
C LYS A 64 24.94 18.64 -5.02
N GLN A 65 25.80 17.66 -5.26
CA GLN A 65 25.36 16.27 -5.44
C GLN A 65 24.81 15.68 -4.14
N GLN A 66 25.45 15.93 -3.00
CA GLN A 66 24.95 15.51 -1.69
C GLN A 66 23.60 16.16 -1.36
N GLN A 67 23.44 17.46 -1.65
CA GLN A 67 22.17 18.15 -1.47
C GLN A 67 21.05 17.55 -2.34
N GLN A 68 21.32 17.30 -3.62
CA GLN A 68 20.36 16.65 -4.53
C GLN A 68 19.99 15.25 -4.05
N ALA A 69 20.98 14.45 -3.62
CA ALA A 69 20.73 13.11 -3.08
C ALA A 69 19.85 13.15 -1.82
N GLN A 70 20.09 14.10 -0.92
CA GLN A 70 19.26 14.29 0.27
C GLN A 70 17.83 14.71 -0.09
N GLU A 71 17.64 15.65 -1.02
CA GLU A 71 16.30 16.05 -1.46
C GLU A 71 15.51 14.90 -2.08
N LEU A 72 16.15 14.12 -2.95
CA LEU A 72 15.55 12.93 -3.56
C LEU A 72 15.16 11.89 -2.51
N GLN A 73 16.03 11.64 -1.52
CA GLN A 73 15.73 10.73 -0.43
C GLN A 73 14.50 11.18 0.37
N GLN A 74 14.40 12.47 0.69
CA GLN A 74 13.25 13.01 1.42
C GLN A 74 11.95 12.91 0.62
N ARG A 75 12.02 13.13 -0.70
CA ARG A 75 10.86 12.95 -1.60
C ARG A 75 10.43 11.50 -1.65
N GLU A 76 11.36 10.56 -1.79
CA GLU A 76 11.03 9.14 -1.84
C GLU A 76 10.43 8.66 -0.51
N LEU A 77 10.97 9.09 0.63
CA LEU A 77 10.37 8.80 1.95
C LEU A 77 8.92 9.31 2.02
N THR A 78 8.65 10.50 1.49
CA THR A 78 7.31 11.08 1.46
C THR A 78 6.38 10.25 0.55
N ARG A 79 6.83 9.86 -0.63
CA ARG A 79 6.07 9.00 -1.55
C ARG A 79 5.75 7.63 -0.94
N GLN A 80 6.73 7.01 -0.29
CA GLN A 80 6.54 5.73 0.40
C GLN A 80 5.47 5.83 1.47
N ARG A 81 5.49 6.90 2.28
CA ARG A 81 4.45 7.17 3.28
C ARG A 81 3.08 7.35 2.64
N GLN A 82 2.97 8.07 1.53
CA GLN A 82 1.71 8.22 0.80
C GLN A 82 1.17 6.87 0.27
N ARG A 83 2.03 6.04 -0.32
CA ARG A 83 1.64 4.68 -0.76
C ARG A 83 1.14 3.85 0.41
N GLN A 84 1.86 3.88 1.54
CA GLN A 84 1.47 3.15 2.74
C GLN A 84 0.12 3.63 3.29
N LEU A 85 -0.08 4.94 3.39
CA LEU A 85 -1.34 5.53 3.85
C LEU A 85 -2.52 5.13 2.94
N SER A 86 -2.31 5.19 1.63
CA SER A 86 -3.31 4.79 0.64
C SER A 86 -3.73 3.32 0.83
N THR A 87 -2.77 2.41 0.93
CA THR A 87 -3.05 0.99 1.16
C THR A 87 -3.76 0.77 2.50
N SER A 88 -3.27 1.39 3.57
CA SER A 88 -3.87 1.27 4.91
C SER A 88 -5.30 1.79 4.96
N LEU A 89 -5.57 2.94 4.33
CA LEU A 89 -6.91 3.50 4.28
C LEU A 89 -7.86 2.60 3.49
N SER A 90 -7.39 2.04 2.37
CA SER A 90 -8.16 1.09 1.56
C SER A 90 -8.51 -0.17 2.35
N MET A 91 -7.56 -0.72 3.11
CA MET A 91 -7.81 -1.86 4.00
C MET A 91 -8.84 -1.55 5.07
N ILE A 92 -8.78 -0.37 5.70
CA ILE A 92 -9.76 0.04 6.72
C ILE A 92 -11.14 0.21 6.09
N LEU A 93 -11.24 0.91 4.96
CA LEU A 93 -12.52 1.16 4.30
C LEU A 93 -13.24 -0.13 3.88
N VAL A 94 -12.51 -1.15 3.45
CA VAL A 94 -13.09 -2.46 3.10
C VAL A 94 -13.29 -3.33 4.33
N GLY A 95 -12.30 -3.38 5.22
CA GLY A 95 -12.27 -4.29 6.36
C GLY A 95 -13.27 -3.91 7.47
N THR A 96 -13.47 -2.62 7.73
CA THR A 96 -14.39 -2.13 8.77
C THR A 96 -15.84 -2.59 8.56
N PRO A 97 -16.49 -2.39 7.40
CA PRO A 97 -17.86 -2.85 7.21
C PRO A 97 -18.00 -4.37 7.32
N ILE A 98 -17.00 -5.12 6.84
CA ILE A 98 -16.97 -6.59 6.95
C ILE A 98 -16.88 -7.02 8.41
N TYR A 99 -15.95 -6.43 9.17
CA TYR A 99 -15.79 -6.71 10.59
C TYR A 99 -17.06 -6.41 11.39
N LEU A 100 -17.67 -5.24 11.16
CA LEU A 100 -18.90 -4.83 11.84
C LEU A 100 -20.07 -5.78 11.50
N TYR A 101 -20.19 -6.20 10.24
CA TYR A 101 -21.21 -7.16 9.84
C TYR A 101 -21.07 -8.50 10.58
N HIS A 102 -19.86 -9.06 10.63
CA HIS A 102 -19.61 -10.32 11.35
C HIS A 102 -19.82 -10.17 12.86
N TRP A 103 -19.29 -9.09 13.46
CA TRP A 103 -19.43 -8.84 14.90
C TRP A 103 -20.89 -8.70 15.32
N THR A 104 -21.68 -7.92 14.58
CA THR A 104 -23.11 -7.71 14.90
C THR A 104 -23.93 -8.98 14.72
N THR A 105 -23.59 -9.82 13.74
CA THR A 105 -24.26 -11.11 13.51
C THR A 105 -24.01 -12.07 14.66
N ILE A 106 -22.73 -12.26 15.04
CA ILE A 106 -22.35 -13.11 16.18
C ILE A 106 -22.99 -12.59 17.48
N SER A 107 -22.97 -11.28 17.69
CA SER A 107 -23.58 -10.64 18.87
C SER A 107 -25.12 -10.77 18.92
N LYS A 108 -25.79 -10.96 17.77
CA LYS A 108 -27.24 -11.22 17.72
C LYS A 108 -27.53 -12.68 18.03
N GLU A 109 -26.71 -13.60 17.53
CA GLU A 109 -26.85 -15.04 17.82
C GLU A 109 -26.57 -15.37 19.28
N SER A 110 -25.54 -14.76 19.88
CA SER A 110 -25.22 -14.97 21.30
C SER A 110 -26.34 -14.47 22.22
N ARG A 111 -26.97 -13.33 21.90
CA ARG A 111 -28.12 -12.80 22.66
C ARG A 111 -29.41 -13.60 22.52
N ARG A 112 -29.61 -14.34 21.42
CA ARG A 112 -30.80 -15.19 21.23
C ARG A 112 -30.74 -16.52 21.98
N LYS A 113 -29.56 -16.91 22.48
CA LYS A 113 -29.36 -18.14 23.25
C LYS A 113 -29.52 -17.96 24.77
N HIS A 114 -29.75 -16.73 25.23
CA HIS A 114 -30.13 -16.39 26.60
C HIS A 114 -31.57 -15.85 26.62
#